data_AF-A0A7T0G216-F1
#
_entry.id   AF-A0A7T0G216-F1
#
_cell.length_a   1.000
_cell.length_b   1.000
_cell.length_c   1.000
_cell.angle_alpha   90.00
_cell.angle_beta   90.00
_cell.angle_gamma   90.00
#
_symmetry.space_group_name_H-M   'P 1'
#
loop_
_entity.id
_entity.type
_entity.pdbx_description
1 polymer ?
#
loop_
_entity_poly.entity_id
_entity_poly.type
_entity_poly.pdbx_seq_one_letter_code
_entity_poly.pdbx_strand_id
1 'polypeptide(L)'
;MFVFDPLSQGLDLLAQRDLQRAESLFLRVINDPFVQEDELQQARSYLNDIRSCQAGTKTLDFDQYGQLSKKTTPSLEPIYKLMTEIYFSKAETFPEITAVISEAVPKVINRLKQVKIRDILARDALFQKIEKMGLKAIKEELKKVSPETKGPEVFRWKTIYRKFIEQINPILLERHLELLGYVLDTGDIAILDDPKLTVLTAKYRWIVESTLHSKWYLMRSYFFKARSEIEQQFSKKEGTRKFWEEVKYKKITIFEECGFEEKHIQKFLFIDKLNYKTLEEIYDFARELGLTLIPRDVSLALRGIKKAKDHIRERGGHLMGARREFQGQLIELGFSTENAYQVARHAKRANNHQIADAFRTCLKVAQDEIYWYRVPRQSQKLKADIEEQCCKHLSTVRIHLFDRGRLNKLLLQIGKSLIRRYLIRHYGESVVGLHCFFRLATVHQYYKLKFFHYHMAEVPSVSELIKVSRKDFVPLVKEGYNNFLKKKRLVVPKTLFEKVEAYKSVTEWEDPYTTTEEKFLLRFWFLMDHGVSITQGLLNKEVLAPGADLWGFLKRQGEECES
;
A
#
# COMPACT_ATOMS: atom_id res chain seq x y z
N MET A 1 58.76 -13.67 14.06
CA MET A 1 57.69 -14.65 14.31
C MET A 1 56.35 -13.95 14.21
N PHE A 2 55.44 -14.41 13.36
CA PHE A 2 54.08 -13.88 13.31
C PHE A 2 53.28 -14.40 14.52
N VAL A 3 52.76 -13.47 15.31
CA VAL A 3 52.06 -13.82 16.54
C VAL A 3 50.59 -13.99 16.24
N PHE A 4 50.13 -15.25 16.17
CA PHE A 4 48.76 -15.58 15.82
C PHE A 4 47.85 -15.64 17.05
N ASP A 5 48.31 -16.40 18.05
CA ASP A 5 47.79 -16.51 19.41
C ASP A 5 48.98 -16.32 20.36
N PRO A 6 49.13 -15.14 20.99
CA PRO A 6 50.29 -14.87 21.84
C PRO A 6 50.31 -15.73 23.12
N LEU A 7 49.15 -16.21 23.59
CA LEU A 7 49.06 -17.02 24.81
C LEU A 7 49.55 -18.44 24.53
N SER A 8 49.04 -19.07 23.47
CA SER A 8 49.48 -20.42 23.05
C SER A 8 50.95 -20.44 22.61
N GLN A 9 51.38 -19.46 21.81
CA GLN A 9 52.78 -19.36 21.40
C GLN A 9 53.72 -19.03 22.57
N GLY A 10 53.24 -18.27 23.58
CA GLY A 10 53.95 -18.06 24.83
C GLY A 10 54.15 -19.36 25.61
N LEU A 11 53.11 -20.22 25.67
CA LEU A 11 53.18 -21.55 26.28
C LEU A 11 54.12 -22.51 25.52
N ASP A 12 54.12 -22.51 24.19
CA ASP A 12 55.06 -23.31 23.39
C ASP A 12 56.51 -22.91 23.64
N LEU A 13 56.81 -21.60 23.70
CA LEU A 13 58.14 -21.10 24.03
C LEU A 13 58.54 -21.40 25.48
N LEU A 14 57.59 -21.30 26.41
CA LEU A 14 57.78 -21.68 27.82
C LEU A 14 58.16 -23.17 27.93
N ALA A 15 57.43 -24.06 27.24
CA ALA A 15 57.74 -25.49 27.17
C ALA A 15 59.10 -25.78 26.51
N GLN A 16 59.51 -24.98 25.53
CA GLN A 16 60.84 -25.02 24.89
C GLN A 16 61.96 -24.38 25.74
N ARG A 17 61.64 -23.88 26.95
CA ARG A 17 62.55 -23.20 27.89
C ARG A 17 63.04 -21.81 27.43
N ASP A 18 62.44 -21.21 26.41
CA ASP A 18 62.71 -19.83 25.96
C ASP A 18 61.93 -18.82 26.81
N LEU A 19 62.35 -18.67 28.08
CA LEU A 19 61.68 -17.83 29.08
C LEU A 19 61.56 -16.37 28.65
N GLN A 20 62.59 -15.83 27.99
CA GLN A 20 62.65 -14.41 27.62
C GLN A 20 61.64 -14.08 26.51
N ARG A 21 61.50 -14.94 25.50
CA ARG A 21 60.47 -14.72 24.47
C ARG A 21 59.06 -15.04 24.99
N ALA A 22 58.90 -16.06 25.84
CA ALA A 22 57.63 -16.35 26.50
C ALA A 22 57.12 -15.15 27.32
N GLU A 23 57.98 -14.53 28.15
CA GLU A 23 57.63 -13.31 28.91
C GLU A 23 57.19 -12.17 27.98
N SER A 24 57.89 -11.96 26.85
CA SER A 24 57.54 -10.91 25.89
C SER A 24 56.14 -11.10 25.27
N LEU A 25 55.71 -12.35 25.06
CA LEU A 25 54.38 -12.65 24.54
C LEU A 25 53.29 -12.52 25.60
N PHE A 26 53.52 -12.98 26.84
CA PHE A 26 52.55 -12.80 27.93
C PHE A 26 52.36 -11.32 28.29
N LEU A 27 53.42 -10.49 28.25
CA LEU A 27 53.29 -9.03 28.37
C LEU A 27 52.46 -8.45 27.22
N ARG A 28 52.58 -8.97 26.00
CA ARG A 28 51.76 -8.56 24.86
C ARG A 28 50.28 -8.93 25.03
N VAL A 29 49.96 -10.07 25.66
CA VAL A 29 48.57 -10.41 26.07
C VAL A 29 48.07 -9.41 27.12
N ILE A 30 48.85 -9.14 28.17
CA ILE A 30 48.44 -8.25 29.27
C ILE A 30 48.20 -6.81 28.79
N ASN A 31 48.89 -6.37 27.74
CA ASN A 31 48.80 -5.02 27.19
C ASN A 31 47.78 -4.87 26.03
N ASP A 32 47.09 -5.94 25.60
CA ASP A 32 46.07 -5.87 24.54
C ASP A 32 44.69 -5.54 25.16
N PRO A 33 44.05 -4.41 24.79
CA PRO A 33 42.80 -3.95 25.39
C PRO A 33 41.56 -4.80 25.03
N PHE A 34 41.69 -5.79 24.13
CA PHE A 34 40.59 -6.67 23.71
C PHE A 34 40.67 -8.10 24.27
N VAL A 35 41.61 -8.36 25.20
CA VAL A 35 41.82 -9.68 25.80
C VAL A 35 40.72 -10.04 26.80
N GLN A 36 40.34 -11.32 26.82
CA GLN A 36 39.32 -11.83 27.74
C GLN A 36 39.89 -12.02 29.14
N GLU A 37 39.07 -11.82 30.18
CA GLU A 37 39.55 -11.83 31.57
C GLU A 37 40.23 -13.15 31.95
N ASP A 38 39.71 -14.29 31.49
CA ASP A 38 40.31 -15.62 31.69
C ASP A 38 41.72 -15.73 31.07
N GLU A 39 41.91 -15.20 29.85
CA GLU A 39 43.21 -15.19 29.15
C GLU A 39 44.20 -14.23 29.83
N LEU A 40 43.70 -13.10 30.35
CA LEU A 40 44.48 -12.14 31.12
C LEU A 40 44.96 -12.73 32.45
N GLN A 41 44.10 -13.48 33.14
CA GLN A 41 44.45 -14.20 34.37
C GLN A 41 45.49 -15.31 34.09
N GLN A 42 45.31 -16.08 33.03
CA GLN A 42 46.27 -17.11 32.60
C GLN A 42 47.64 -16.49 32.24
N ALA A 43 47.67 -15.44 31.41
CA ALA A 43 48.89 -14.73 31.06
C ALA A 43 49.62 -14.17 32.29
N ARG A 44 48.88 -13.60 33.26
CA ARG A 44 49.45 -13.15 34.55
C ARG A 44 50.02 -14.30 35.38
N SER A 45 49.35 -15.46 35.41
CA SER A 45 49.87 -16.66 36.09
C SER A 45 51.20 -17.10 35.48
N TYR A 46 51.25 -17.31 34.17
CA TYR A 46 52.46 -17.78 33.49
C TYR A 46 53.61 -16.77 33.56
N LEU A 47 53.31 -15.46 33.51
CA LEU A 47 54.28 -14.39 33.75
C LEU A 47 54.86 -14.43 35.18
N ASN A 48 54.01 -14.65 36.18
CA ASN A 48 54.45 -14.78 37.58
C ASN A 48 55.25 -16.07 37.81
N ASP A 49 54.93 -17.15 37.11
CA ASP A 49 55.66 -18.41 37.13
C ASP A 49 57.09 -18.23 36.56
N ILE A 50 57.23 -17.55 35.41
CA ILE A 50 58.54 -17.19 34.84
C ILE A 50 59.36 -16.36 35.82
N ARG A 51 58.76 -15.33 36.44
CA ARG A 51 59.44 -14.44 37.37
C ARG A 51 59.86 -15.13 38.66
N SER A 52 59.02 -16.01 39.20
CA SER A 52 59.38 -16.85 40.36
C SER A 52 60.52 -17.82 40.03
N CYS A 53 60.57 -18.32 38.79
CA CYS A 53 61.69 -19.15 38.33
C CYS A 53 62.99 -18.35 38.19
N GLN A 54 62.94 -17.15 37.59
CA GLN A 54 64.10 -16.25 37.47
C GLN A 54 64.62 -15.81 38.85
N ALA A 55 63.75 -15.62 39.83
CA ALA A 55 64.09 -15.31 41.22
C ALA A 55 64.56 -16.52 42.05
N GLY A 56 64.60 -17.72 41.47
CA GLY A 56 65.03 -18.95 42.15
C GLY A 56 64.05 -19.51 43.19
N THR A 57 62.81 -19.02 43.24
CA THR A 57 61.81 -19.40 44.26
C THR A 57 60.90 -20.54 43.83
N LYS A 58 60.85 -20.88 42.54
CA LYS A 58 59.99 -21.94 41.99
C LYS A 58 60.66 -22.67 40.83
N THR A 59 60.55 -24.00 40.79
CA THR A 59 60.94 -24.82 39.63
C THR A 59 59.76 -24.97 38.67
N LEU A 60 59.98 -24.81 37.36
CA LEU A 60 58.94 -24.92 36.34
C LEU A 60 58.81 -26.36 35.80
N ASP A 61 57.57 -26.85 35.70
CA ASP A 61 57.24 -28.10 35.00
C ASP A 61 57.00 -27.80 33.50
N PHE A 62 58.08 -27.94 32.71
CA PHE A 62 58.04 -27.70 31.27
C PHE A 62 57.16 -28.69 30.50
N ASP A 63 57.01 -29.93 31.00
CA ASP A 63 56.18 -30.95 30.38
C ASP A 63 54.69 -30.64 30.60
N GLN A 64 54.31 -30.10 31.76
CA GLN A 64 52.97 -29.58 32.02
C GLN A 64 52.61 -28.44 31.04
N TYR A 65 53.49 -27.45 30.84
CA TYR A 65 53.24 -26.38 29.87
C TYR A 65 53.13 -26.90 28.43
N GLY A 66 53.95 -27.90 28.05
CA GLY A 66 53.88 -28.56 26.74
C GLY A 66 52.64 -29.46 26.54
N GLN A 67 51.94 -29.85 27.61
CA GLN A 67 50.60 -30.45 27.53
C GLN A 67 49.49 -29.41 27.42
N LEU A 68 49.67 -28.23 28.01
CA LEU A 68 48.73 -27.12 27.93
C LEU A 68 48.70 -26.51 26.52
N SER A 69 49.87 -26.27 25.89
CA SER A 69 49.93 -25.69 24.54
C SER A 69 49.30 -26.59 23.45
N LYS A 70 49.31 -27.92 23.65
CA LYS A 70 48.66 -28.88 22.73
C LYS A 70 47.13 -28.89 22.82
N LYS A 71 46.53 -28.26 23.84
CA LYS A 71 45.06 -28.22 24.05
C LYS A 71 44.40 -26.94 23.53
N THR A 72 45.16 -25.89 23.21
CA THR A 72 44.62 -24.55 22.92
C THR A 72 44.14 -24.40 21.48
N THR A 73 43.10 -25.14 21.10
CA THR A 73 42.22 -24.68 20.02
C THR A 73 41.29 -23.60 20.60
N PRO A 74 41.32 -22.33 20.14
CA PRO A 74 40.53 -21.27 20.77
C PRO A 74 39.02 -21.57 20.71
N SER A 75 38.38 -21.57 21.88
CA SER A 75 36.94 -21.87 21.98
C SER A 75 36.11 -20.75 21.38
N LEU A 76 35.19 -21.10 20.47
CA LEU A 76 34.23 -20.18 19.87
C LEU A 76 33.00 -19.92 20.78
N GLU A 77 32.98 -20.50 21.99
CA GLU A 77 31.89 -20.34 22.96
C GLU A 77 31.57 -18.89 23.35
N PRO A 78 32.54 -17.96 23.51
CA PRO A 78 32.23 -16.54 23.75
C PRO A 78 31.42 -15.90 22.60
N ILE A 79 31.65 -16.34 21.36
CA ILE A 79 30.88 -15.87 20.19
C ILE A 79 29.45 -16.41 20.26
N TYR A 80 29.25 -17.68 20.63
CA TYR A 80 27.91 -18.25 20.75
C TYR A 80 27.11 -17.62 21.89
N LYS A 81 27.76 -17.35 23.04
CA LYS A 81 27.16 -16.63 24.17
C LYS A 81 26.71 -15.23 23.75
N LEU A 82 27.59 -14.46 23.11
CA LEU A 82 27.30 -13.13 22.60
C LEU A 82 26.15 -13.12 21.58
N MET A 83 26.12 -14.07 20.63
CA MET A 83 25.00 -14.19 19.69
C MET A 83 23.67 -14.54 20.39
N THR A 84 23.73 -15.25 21.51
CA THR A 84 22.56 -15.57 22.33
C THR A 84 22.06 -14.35 23.10
N GLU A 85 22.96 -13.54 23.67
CA GLU A 85 22.65 -12.25 24.31
C GLU A 85 21.97 -11.29 23.32
N ILE A 86 22.47 -11.19 22.07
CA ILE A 86 21.84 -10.37 21.03
C ILE A 86 20.45 -10.90 20.66
N TYR A 87 20.26 -12.22 20.57
CA TYR A 87 18.97 -12.83 20.27
C TYR A 87 17.88 -12.47 21.30
N PHE A 88 18.23 -12.48 22.59
CA PHE A 88 17.34 -12.09 23.68
C PHE A 88 17.28 -10.57 23.96
N SER A 89 18.03 -9.75 23.21
CA SER A 89 17.93 -8.28 23.31
C SER A 89 16.55 -7.78 22.88
N LYS A 90 16.18 -6.56 23.33
CA LYS A 90 14.92 -5.89 22.99
C LYS A 90 14.89 -5.30 21.57
N ALA A 91 15.94 -5.47 20.77
CA ALA A 91 16.01 -4.93 19.42
C ALA A 91 15.02 -5.65 18.48
N GLU A 92 14.20 -4.90 17.76
CA GLU A 92 13.21 -5.41 16.81
C GLU A 92 13.49 -4.96 15.37
N THR A 93 14.01 -3.74 15.17
CA THR A 93 14.28 -3.21 13.83
C THR A 93 15.70 -3.54 13.32
N PHE A 94 15.91 -3.54 12.00
CA PHE A 94 17.24 -3.79 11.42
C PHE A 94 18.32 -2.80 11.91
N PRO A 95 18.06 -1.48 12.06
CA PRO A 95 19.03 -0.55 12.64
C PRO A 95 19.37 -0.87 14.10
N GLU A 96 18.39 -1.16 14.95
CA GLU A 96 18.61 -1.53 16.36
C GLU A 96 19.47 -2.80 16.48
N ILE A 97 19.13 -3.85 15.73
CA ILE A 97 19.89 -5.11 15.71
C ILE A 97 21.34 -4.84 15.27
N THR A 98 21.53 -3.98 14.27
CA THR A 98 22.87 -3.62 13.78
C THR A 98 23.67 -2.86 14.85
N ALA A 99 23.06 -1.90 15.55
CA ALA A 99 23.70 -1.15 16.63
C ALA A 99 24.13 -2.06 17.80
N VAL A 100 23.23 -2.94 18.26
CA VAL A 100 23.51 -3.92 19.33
C VAL A 100 24.65 -4.87 18.93
N ILE A 101 24.71 -5.30 17.66
CA ILE A 101 25.84 -6.10 17.16
C ILE A 101 27.14 -5.31 17.17
N SER A 102 27.16 -4.07 16.69
CA SER A 102 28.37 -3.24 16.64
C SER A 102 28.92 -2.91 18.03
N GLU A 103 28.07 -2.75 19.05
CA GLU A 103 28.49 -2.59 20.45
C GLU A 103 29.03 -3.91 21.04
N ALA A 104 28.44 -5.05 20.66
CA ALA A 104 28.83 -6.35 21.19
C ALA A 104 30.15 -6.89 20.58
N VAL A 105 30.34 -6.77 19.26
CA VAL A 105 31.49 -7.36 18.51
C VAL A 105 32.85 -7.08 19.15
N PRO A 106 33.18 -5.88 19.67
CA PRO A 106 34.41 -5.61 20.42
C PRO A 106 34.79 -6.65 21.46
N LYS A 107 33.81 -7.23 22.18
CA LYS A 107 34.00 -8.24 23.25
C LYS A 107 34.55 -9.58 22.74
N VAL A 108 34.52 -9.82 21.43
CA VAL A 108 35.02 -11.04 20.78
C VAL A 108 36.06 -10.77 19.68
N ILE A 109 36.53 -9.53 19.50
CA ILE A 109 37.52 -9.20 18.46
C ILE A 109 38.79 -10.04 18.60
N ASN A 110 39.37 -10.15 19.80
CA ASN A 110 40.56 -10.99 20.01
C ASN A 110 40.28 -12.45 19.62
N ARG A 111 39.14 -13.00 20.03
CA ARG A 111 38.74 -14.38 19.71
C ARG A 111 38.53 -14.62 18.21
N LEU A 112 38.09 -13.60 17.47
CA LEU A 112 38.01 -13.62 16.00
C LEU A 112 39.41 -13.52 15.36
N LYS A 113 40.30 -12.67 15.88
CA LYS A 113 41.69 -12.52 15.41
C LYS A 113 42.56 -13.78 15.64
N GLN A 114 42.17 -14.61 16.61
CA GLN A 114 42.73 -15.94 16.89
C GLN A 114 42.20 -17.04 15.96
N VAL A 115 41.28 -16.76 15.02
CA VAL A 115 40.80 -17.77 14.05
C VAL A 115 41.69 -17.81 12.80
N LYS A 116 42.46 -18.90 12.64
CA LYS A 116 43.20 -19.17 11.39
C LYS A 116 42.25 -19.51 10.24
N ILE A 117 42.00 -18.56 9.34
CA ILE A 117 41.38 -18.82 8.04
C ILE A 117 42.49 -19.19 7.06
N ARG A 118 42.50 -20.46 6.64
CA ARG A 118 43.48 -21.02 5.70
C ARG A 118 43.05 -20.79 4.25
N ASP A 119 41.77 -21.04 3.97
CA ASP A 119 41.13 -20.87 2.67
C ASP A 119 39.64 -20.49 2.83
N ILE A 120 38.96 -20.33 1.69
CA ILE A 120 37.53 -19.99 1.64
C ILE A 120 36.66 -21.12 2.23
N LEU A 121 37.06 -22.39 2.08
CA LEU A 121 36.29 -23.52 2.61
C LEU A 121 36.34 -23.57 4.15
N ALA A 122 37.48 -23.26 4.76
CA ALA A 122 37.64 -23.12 6.20
C ALA A 122 36.79 -21.97 6.76
N ARG A 123 36.72 -20.83 6.06
CA ARG A 123 35.82 -19.71 6.42
C ARG A 123 34.35 -20.13 6.32
N ASP A 124 33.93 -20.76 5.22
CA ASP A 124 32.54 -21.16 5.03
C ASP A 124 32.13 -22.24 6.05
N ALA A 125 33.05 -23.15 6.41
CA ALA A 125 32.88 -24.11 7.50
C ALA A 125 32.79 -23.43 8.87
N LEU A 126 33.61 -22.40 9.14
CA LEU A 126 33.51 -21.58 10.35
C LEU A 126 32.14 -20.89 10.45
N PHE A 127 31.68 -20.25 9.38
CA PHE A 127 30.37 -19.58 9.35
C PHE A 127 29.22 -20.57 9.57
N GLN A 128 29.23 -21.74 8.91
CA GLN A 128 28.25 -22.80 9.18
C GLN A 128 28.33 -23.36 10.62
N LYS A 129 29.54 -23.42 11.21
CA LYS A 129 29.73 -23.84 12.60
C LYS A 129 29.13 -22.79 13.55
N ILE A 130 29.37 -21.50 13.31
CA ILE A 130 28.75 -20.39 14.03
C ILE A 130 27.22 -20.43 13.91
N GLU A 131 26.68 -20.62 12.70
CA GLU A 131 25.23 -20.73 12.47
C GLU A 131 24.60 -21.88 13.27
N LYS A 132 25.20 -23.07 13.21
CA LYS A 132 24.67 -24.28 13.88
C LYS A 132 24.82 -24.22 15.40
N MET A 133 25.97 -23.77 15.89
CA MET A 133 26.28 -23.76 17.33
C MET A 133 25.63 -22.58 18.05
N GLY A 134 25.56 -21.39 17.43
CA GLY A 134 24.81 -20.26 17.97
C GLY A 134 23.31 -20.57 18.08
N LEU A 135 22.72 -21.20 17.05
CA LEU A 135 21.35 -21.68 17.12
C LEU A 135 21.15 -22.79 18.18
N LYS A 136 22.17 -23.60 18.47
CA LYS A 136 22.14 -24.61 19.55
C LYS A 136 22.12 -23.93 20.93
N ALA A 137 23.00 -22.95 21.16
CA ALA A 137 23.05 -22.17 22.40
C ALA A 137 21.71 -21.46 22.69
N ILE A 138 21.12 -20.81 21.68
CA ILE A 138 19.79 -20.19 21.80
C ILE A 138 18.71 -21.22 22.16
N LYS A 139 18.74 -22.43 21.57
CA LYS A 139 17.81 -23.51 21.93
C LYS A 139 18.00 -24.01 23.36
N GLU A 140 19.22 -24.00 23.86
CA GLU A 140 19.55 -24.42 25.23
C GLU A 140 19.08 -23.39 26.26
N GLU A 141 19.25 -22.09 25.99
CA GLU A 141 18.70 -21.02 26.85
C GLU A 141 17.17 -20.94 26.78
N LEU A 142 16.55 -21.06 25.60
CA LEU A 142 15.08 -21.08 25.48
C LEU A 142 14.43 -22.18 26.34
N LYS A 143 15.06 -23.37 26.41
CA LYS A 143 14.59 -24.47 27.27
C LYS A 143 14.67 -24.16 28.77
N LYS A 144 15.62 -23.33 29.20
CA LYS A 144 15.74 -22.90 30.61
C LYS A 144 14.69 -21.86 30.98
N VAL A 145 14.38 -20.93 30.06
CA VAL A 145 13.47 -19.80 30.30
C VAL A 145 12.00 -20.22 30.21
N SER A 146 11.62 -21.11 29.29
CA SER A 146 10.28 -21.69 29.26
C SER A 146 10.27 -23.07 28.58
N PRO A 147 9.99 -24.16 29.32
CA PRO A 147 10.01 -25.54 28.79
C PRO A 147 9.01 -25.81 27.65
N GLU A 148 7.92 -25.05 27.57
CA GLU A 148 6.83 -25.24 26.61
C GLU A 148 6.96 -24.38 25.34
N THR A 149 8.02 -23.58 25.22
CA THR A 149 8.14 -22.62 24.12
C THR A 149 8.25 -23.31 22.76
N LYS A 150 7.46 -22.84 21.79
CA LYS A 150 7.75 -23.05 20.36
C LYS A 150 9.19 -22.61 20.09
N GLY A 151 9.97 -23.43 19.38
CA GLY A 151 11.41 -23.23 19.20
C GLY A 151 11.82 -21.89 18.57
N PRO A 152 13.13 -21.59 18.50
CA PRO A 152 13.65 -20.27 18.17
C PRO A 152 13.07 -19.69 16.87
N GLU A 153 12.80 -18.40 16.90
CA GLU A 153 12.20 -17.69 15.78
C GLU A 153 13.20 -17.62 14.62
N VAL A 154 12.93 -18.42 13.58
CA VAL A 154 13.86 -18.68 12.48
C VAL A 154 14.24 -17.40 11.72
N PHE A 155 13.32 -16.42 11.64
CA PHE A 155 13.54 -15.17 10.92
C PHE A 155 14.40 -14.20 11.72
N ARG A 156 14.08 -13.96 13.00
CA ARG A 156 14.97 -13.23 13.94
C ARG A 156 16.39 -13.78 13.96
N TRP A 157 16.55 -15.11 14.08
CA TRP A 157 17.88 -15.74 14.04
C TRP A 157 18.63 -15.45 12.73
N LYS A 158 17.97 -15.59 11.58
CA LYS A 158 18.58 -15.31 10.27
C LYS A 158 19.02 -13.86 10.11
N THR A 159 18.23 -12.90 10.61
CA THR A 159 18.60 -11.48 10.61
C THR A 159 19.84 -11.22 11.45
N ILE A 160 19.86 -11.72 12.70
CA ILE A 160 20.99 -11.53 13.62
C ILE A 160 22.25 -12.20 13.07
N TYR A 161 22.16 -13.43 12.59
CA TYR A 161 23.27 -14.13 11.96
C TYR A 161 23.80 -13.37 10.72
N ARG A 162 22.92 -12.89 9.81
CA ARG A 162 23.34 -12.08 8.66
C ARG A 162 24.12 -10.84 9.11
N LYS A 163 23.55 -10.04 10.00
CA LYS A 163 24.15 -8.77 10.47
C LYS A 163 25.44 -9.01 11.28
N PHE A 164 25.52 -10.12 12.02
CA PHE A 164 26.73 -10.51 12.73
C PHE A 164 27.86 -10.86 11.75
N ILE A 165 27.59 -11.71 10.74
CA ILE A 165 28.57 -12.05 9.70
C ILE A 165 29.00 -10.80 8.91
N GLU A 166 28.08 -9.89 8.60
CA GLU A 166 28.37 -8.59 7.94
C GLU A 166 29.42 -7.77 8.72
N GLN A 167 29.34 -7.77 10.05
CA GLN A 167 30.22 -7.01 10.94
C GLN A 167 31.56 -7.73 11.25
N ILE A 168 31.59 -9.07 11.35
CA ILE A 168 32.85 -9.80 11.66
C ILE A 168 33.70 -10.10 10.42
N ASN A 169 33.12 -10.14 9.22
CA ASN A 169 33.85 -10.51 8.00
C ASN A 169 35.01 -9.55 7.66
N PRO A 170 34.92 -8.21 7.84
CA PRO A 170 36.08 -7.31 7.68
C PRO A 170 37.23 -7.64 8.63
N ILE A 171 36.95 -7.93 9.91
CA ILE A 171 37.96 -8.24 10.94
C ILE A 171 38.70 -9.55 10.61
N LEU A 172 37.94 -10.58 10.22
CA LEU A 172 38.49 -11.87 9.80
C LEU A 172 39.34 -11.74 8.53
N LEU A 173 38.95 -10.86 7.60
CA LEU A 173 39.72 -10.61 6.39
C LEU A 173 41.01 -9.85 6.65
N GLU A 174 40.94 -8.73 7.39
CA GLU A 174 42.12 -7.93 7.75
C GLU A 174 43.22 -8.85 8.32
N ARG A 175 42.84 -9.72 9.25
CA ARG A 175 43.74 -10.71 9.85
C ARG A 175 44.30 -11.75 8.88
N HIS A 176 43.51 -12.18 7.88
CA HIS A 176 43.99 -13.07 6.82
C HIS A 176 44.96 -12.36 5.86
N LEU A 177 44.73 -11.08 5.54
CA LEU A 177 45.64 -10.27 4.73
C LEU A 177 46.98 -10.02 5.45
N GLU A 178 46.97 -9.78 6.77
CA GLU A 178 48.20 -9.72 7.58
C GLU A 178 49.02 -11.02 7.50
N LEU A 179 48.35 -12.17 7.61
CA LEU A 179 48.97 -13.50 7.52
C LEU A 179 49.61 -13.71 6.14
N LEU A 180 48.89 -13.34 5.08
CA LEU A 180 49.38 -13.41 3.70
C LEU A 180 50.58 -12.49 3.45
N GLY A 181 50.60 -11.28 4.04
CA GLY A 181 51.75 -10.38 4.01
C GLY A 181 52.99 -11.02 4.63
N TYR A 182 52.85 -11.57 5.83
CA TYR A 182 53.95 -12.26 6.53
C TYR A 182 54.51 -13.46 5.74
N VAL A 183 53.66 -14.22 5.04
CA VAL A 183 54.10 -15.32 4.18
C VAL A 183 54.99 -14.84 3.03
N LEU A 184 54.71 -13.66 2.44
CA LEU A 184 55.60 -13.08 1.42
C LEU A 184 56.94 -12.62 2.00
N ASP A 185 56.88 -11.91 3.13
CA ASP A 185 58.05 -11.29 3.77
C ASP A 185 59.05 -12.35 4.28
N THR A 186 58.55 -13.49 4.78
CA THR A 186 59.38 -14.51 5.43
C THR A 186 59.58 -15.79 4.63
N GLY A 187 58.73 -16.05 3.62
CA GLY A 187 58.71 -17.32 2.90
C GLY A 187 58.06 -18.49 3.65
N ASP A 188 57.67 -18.30 4.92
CA ASP A 188 57.09 -19.32 5.79
C ASP A 188 55.61 -19.58 5.46
N ILE A 189 55.37 -20.30 4.37
CA ILE A 189 54.02 -20.70 3.94
C ILE A 189 53.38 -21.76 4.86
N ALA A 190 54.19 -22.47 5.66
CA ALA A 190 53.74 -23.54 6.55
C ALA A 190 52.81 -23.01 7.66
N ILE A 191 52.88 -21.71 7.98
CA ILE A 191 52.00 -21.02 8.93
C ILE A 191 50.49 -21.09 8.58
N LEU A 192 50.17 -21.37 7.31
CA LEU A 192 48.80 -21.64 6.82
C LEU A 192 48.27 -23.02 7.27
N ASP A 193 49.10 -23.87 7.88
CA ASP A 193 48.80 -25.21 8.38
C ASP A 193 48.15 -26.16 7.33
N ASP A 194 48.37 -25.94 6.03
CA ASP A 194 47.96 -26.88 4.98
C ASP A 194 49.11 -27.88 4.72
N PRO A 195 48.90 -29.21 4.88
CA PRO A 195 49.94 -30.21 4.65
C PRO A 195 50.49 -30.24 3.21
N LYS A 196 49.86 -29.54 2.26
CA LYS A 196 50.33 -29.39 0.87
C LYS A 196 51.20 -28.16 0.65
N LEU A 197 51.30 -27.27 1.64
CA LEU A 197 52.02 -25.99 1.56
C LEU A 197 53.25 -26.02 2.49
N THR A 198 54.30 -26.71 2.04
CA THR A 198 55.58 -26.81 2.76
C THR A 198 56.64 -25.83 2.26
N VAL A 199 56.53 -25.33 1.03
CA VAL A 199 57.50 -24.42 0.39
C VAL A 199 56.77 -23.34 -0.43
N LEU A 200 57.16 -22.07 -0.27
CA LEU A 200 56.64 -20.96 -1.06
C LEU A 200 57.17 -21.02 -2.50
N THR A 201 56.48 -21.75 -3.36
CA THR A 201 56.76 -21.78 -4.80
C THR A 201 56.43 -20.45 -5.48
N ALA A 202 57.03 -20.18 -6.65
CA ALA A 202 56.70 -19.00 -7.46
C ALA A 202 55.20 -18.88 -7.79
N LYS A 203 54.51 -20.01 -8.00
CA LYS A 203 53.04 -20.05 -8.20
C LYS A 203 52.31 -19.54 -6.95
N TYR A 204 52.72 -19.95 -5.75
CA TYR A 204 52.09 -19.50 -4.52
C TYR A 204 52.43 -18.04 -4.19
N ARG A 205 53.68 -17.59 -4.38
CA ARG A 205 54.06 -16.18 -4.25
C ARG A 205 53.18 -15.26 -5.11
N TRP A 206 53.02 -15.57 -6.40
CA TRP A 206 52.17 -14.79 -7.31
C TRP A 206 50.69 -14.75 -6.89
N ILE A 207 50.14 -15.86 -6.38
CA ILE A 207 48.75 -15.91 -5.86
C ILE A 207 48.60 -14.98 -4.65
N VAL A 208 49.56 -15.00 -3.73
CA VAL A 208 49.51 -14.19 -2.50
C VAL A 208 49.69 -12.71 -2.83
N GLU A 209 50.66 -12.35 -3.69
CA GLU A 209 50.86 -11.00 -4.20
C GLU A 209 49.60 -10.45 -4.90
N SER A 210 48.97 -11.24 -5.77
CA SER A 210 47.73 -10.86 -6.46
C SER A 210 46.56 -10.65 -5.48
N THR A 211 46.50 -11.45 -4.42
CA THR A 211 45.47 -11.35 -3.37
C THR A 211 45.65 -10.07 -2.53
N LEU A 212 46.89 -9.76 -2.14
CA LEU A 212 47.23 -8.55 -1.39
C LEU A 212 47.10 -7.28 -2.25
N HIS A 213 47.53 -7.31 -3.51
CA HIS A 213 47.43 -6.15 -4.40
C HIS A 213 45.98 -5.82 -4.71
N SER A 214 45.15 -6.84 -4.99
CA SER A 214 43.73 -6.61 -5.23
C SER A 214 42.97 -6.15 -4.00
N LYS A 215 43.41 -6.46 -2.75
CA LYS A 215 42.81 -6.15 -1.42
C LYS A 215 41.34 -6.54 -1.19
N TRP A 216 40.61 -6.80 -2.26
CA TRP A 216 39.14 -6.72 -2.33
C TRP A 216 38.51 -7.99 -2.89
N TYR A 217 39.30 -8.90 -3.47
CA TYR A 217 38.80 -10.16 -4.01
C TYR A 217 38.14 -11.06 -2.96
N LEU A 218 38.41 -10.79 -1.67
CA LEU A 218 37.80 -11.45 -0.52
C LEU A 218 36.68 -10.63 0.16
N MET A 219 36.47 -9.36 -0.21
CA MET A 219 35.56 -8.45 0.52
C MET A 219 34.08 -8.56 0.13
N ARG A 220 33.73 -8.84 -1.12
CA ARG A 220 32.33 -8.66 -1.61
C ARG A 220 31.75 -9.72 -2.56
N SER A 221 32.42 -10.87 -2.78
CA SER A 221 31.83 -12.01 -3.50
C SER A 221 32.32 -13.37 -2.99
N TYR A 222 31.51 -14.41 -3.18
CA TYR A 222 31.68 -15.80 -2.72
C TYR A 222 32.40 -16.60 -3.87
N PHE A 223 32.53 -17.94 -3.95
CA PHE A 223 32.04 -19.13 -3.23
C PHE A 223 32.79 -20.38 -3.80
N PHE A 224 33.00 -21.43 -3.02
CA PHE A 224 33.18 -22.86 -3.45
C PHE A 224 34.29 -23.30 -4.45
N LYS A 225 34.99 -24.36 -4.01
CA LYS A 225 35.54 -25.53 -4.75
C LYS A 225 36.82 -25.36 -5.62
N ALA A 226 37.22 -26.48 -6.24
CA ALA A 226 38.59 -27.00 -6.25
C ALA A 226 39.47 -26.49 -7.41
N ARG A 227 40.78 -26.73 -7.31
CA ARG A 227 41.84 -26.26 -8.24
C ARG A 227 41.55 -26.46 -9.73
N SER A 228 40.89 -27.54 -10.15
CA SER A 228 40.52 -27.77 -11.56
C SER A 228 39.38 -26.87 -12.05
N GLU A 229 38.50 -26.40 -11.15
CA GLU A 229 37.47 -25.39 -11.48
C GLU A 229 38.09 -23.99 -11.54
N ILE A 230 39.10 -23.69 -10.72
CA ILE A 230 39.88 -22.43 -10.79
C ILE A 230 40.61 -22.34 -12.14
N GLU A 231 41.31 -23.39 -12.55
CA GLU A 231 42.00 -23.43 -13.86
C GLU A 231 41.02 -23.41 -15.05
N GLN A 232 39.74 -23.80 -14.87
CA GLN A 232 38.68 -23.60 -15.87
C GLN A 232 38.00 -22.21 -15.83
N GLN A 233 37.98 -21.51 -14.69
CA GLN A 233 37.30 -20.21 -14.57
C GLN A 233 37.96 -19.15 -15.46
N PHE A 234 39.30 -19.08 -15.48
CA PHE A 234 40.07 -18.22 -16.40
C PHE A 234 39.82 -18.47 -17.90
N SER A 235 39.15 -19.58 -18.28
CA SER A 235 38.80 -19.90 -19.68
C SER A 235 37.34 -19.60 -20.06
N LYS A 236 36.49 -19.17 -19.11
CA LYS A 236 35.06 -18.88 -19.35
C LYS A 236 34.73 -17.46 -18.89
N LYS A 237 34.02 -16.70 -19.73
CA LYS A 237 33.69 -15.26 -19.53
C LYS A 237 33.20 -14.96 -18.10
N GLU A 238 34.11 -14.41 -17.29
CA GLU A 238 34.10 -14.38 -15.81
C GLU A 238 33.16 -13.34 -15.14
N GLY A 239 32.14 -12.84 -15.84
CA GLY A 239 31.36 -11.69 -15.38
C GLY A 239 30.20 -11.95 -14.42
N THR A 240 29.72 -13.20 -14.30
CA THR A 240 28.35 -13.46 -13.80
C THR A 240 28.22 -13.60 -12.27
N ARG A 241 29.11 -14.30 -11.58
CA ARG A 241 28.91 -14.63 -10.15
C ARG A 241 29.00 -13.42 -9.22
N LYS A 242 30.06 -12.61 -9.39
CA LYS A 242 30.28 -11.35 -8.67
C LYS A 242 29.09 -10.39 -8.81
N PHE A 243 28.55 -10.28 -10.02
CA PHE A 243 27.36 -9.48 -10.32
C PHE A 243 26.13 -9.94 -9.52
N TRP A 244 25.85 -11.25 -9.44
CA TRP A 244 24.68 -11.77 -8.73
C TRP A 244 24.66 -11.45 -7.23
N GLU A 245 25.84 -11.42 -6.59
CA GLU A 245 25.94 -11.22 -5.14
C GLU A 245 25.92 -9.74 -4.76
N GLU A 246 26.51 -8.86 -5.59
CA GLU A 246 26.33 -7.42 -5.48
C GLU A 246 24.85 -7.02 -5.70
N VAL A 247 24.21 -7.59 -6.73
CA VAL A 247 22.77 -7.47 -7.01
C VAL A 247 21.92 -7.95 -5.82
N LYS A 248 22.31 -9.05 -5.17
CA LYS A 248 21.62 -9.60 -4.00
C LYS A 248 21.72 -8.66 -2.80
N TYR A 249 22.90 -8.10 -2.52
CA TYR A 249 23.10 -7.16 -1.42
C TYR A 249 22.28 -5.88 -1.63
N LYS A 250 22.40 -5.24 -2.81
CA LYS A 250 21.64 -4.01 -3.14
C LYS A 250 20.13 -4.19 -3.04
N LYS A 251 19.59 -5.38 -3.39
CA LYS A 251 18.18 -5.72 -3.15
C LYS A 251 17.82 -5.78 -1.67
N ILE A 252 18.67 -6.40 -0.84
CA ILE A 252 18.44 -6.48 0.62
C ILE A 252 18.41 -5.08 1.23
N THR A 253 19.33 -4.18 0.84
CA THR A 253 19.33 -2.79 1.33
C THR A 253 18.01 -2.08 1.07
N ILE A 254 17.46 -2.13 -0.15
CA ILE A 254 16.14 -1.54 -0.48
C ILE A 254 15.02 -2.16 0.37
N PHE A 255 15.06 -3.48 0.62
CA PHE A 255 14.05 -4.14 1.45
C PHE A 255 14.16 -3.78 2.95
N GLU A 256 15.38 -3.66 3.49
CA GLU A 256 15.63 -3.23 4.87
C GLU A 256 15.20 -1.76 5.06
N GLU A 257 15.53 -0.86 4.11
CA GLU A 257 15.06 0.54 4.08
C GLU A 257 13.52 0.65 4.03
N CYS A 258 12.86 -0.25 3.30
CA CYS A 258 11.39 -0.30 3.23
C CYS A 258 10.73 -1.07 4.40
N GLY A 259 11.50 -1.55 5.39
CA GLY A 259 10.97 -2.26 6.56
C GLY A 259 10.34 -3.63 6.26
N PHE A 260 10.81 -4.34 5.23
CA PHE A 260 10.28 -5.67 4.90
C PHE A 260 10.70 -6.71 5.94
N GLU A 261 9.74 -7.50 6.45
CA GLU A 261 10.05 -8.69 7.23
C GLU A 261 11.00 -9.64 6.48
N GLU A 262 11.92 -10.29 7.20
CA GLU A 262 12.88 -11.25 6.65
C GLU A 262 12.21 -12.38 5.83
N LYS A 263 11.00 -12.79 6.22
CA LYS A 263 10.16 -13.74 5.45
C LYS A 263 9.86 -13.25 4.03
N HIS A 264 9.56 -11.96 3.87
CA HIS A 264 9.30 -11.33 2.59
C HIS A 264 10.61 -11.13 1.80
N ILE A 265 11.70 -10.73 2.48
CA ILE A 265 13.03 -10.63 1.86
C ILE A 265 13.42 -11.98 1.25
N GLN A 266 13.45 -13.05 2.04
CA GLN A 266 13.78 -14.40 1.58
C GLN A 266 12.90 -14.85 0.41
N LYS A 267 11.59 -14.54 0.44
CA LYS A 267 10.66 -14.87 -0.65
C LYS A 267 11.00 -14.15 -1.97
N PHE A 268 11.38 -12.87 -1.95
CA PHE A 268 11.66 -12.12 -3.18
C PHE A 268 13.09 -12.23 -3.67
N LEU A 269 14.05 -12.50 -2.76
CA LEU A 269 15.48 -12.50 -3.06
C LEU A 269 15.90 -13.60 -4.05
N PHE A 270 15.25 -14.77 -3.98
CA PHE A 270 15.52 -15.93 -4.84
C PHE A 270 14.60 -16.03 -6.07
N ILE A 271 13.83 -14.98 -6.40
CA ILE A 271 13.02 -14.97 -7.63
C ILE A 271 13.85 -14.38 -8.77
N ASP A 272 14.30 -15.23 -9.69
CA ASP A 272 15.13 -14.84 -10.85
C ASP A 272 14.51 -13.72 -11.70
N LYS A 273 13.18 -13.65 -11.73
CA LYS A 273 12.43 -12.62 -12.47
C LYS A 273 12.50 -11.22 -11.85
N LEU A 274 12.96 -11.08 -10.60
CA LEU A 274 13.17 -9.77 -9.97
C LEU A 274 14.59 -9.26 -10.29
N ASN A 275 14.73 -8.47 -11.36
CA ASN A 275 15.99 -7.76 -11.60
C ASN A 275 16.17 -6.65 -10.54
N TYR A 276 17.41 -6.36 -10.13
CA TYR A 276 17.71 -5.22 -9.24
C TYR A 276 17.24 -3.90 -9.87
N LYS A 277 17.54 -3.66 -11.15
CA LYS A 277 17.08 -2.45 -11.87
C LYS A 277 15.55 -2.28 -11.82
N THR A 278 14.80 -3.37 -11.82
CA THR A 278 13.33 -3.34 -11.69
C THR A 278 12.87 -3.02 -10.27
N LEU A 279 13.61 -3.45 -9.24
CA LEU A 279 13.33 -3.12 -7.84
C LEU A 279 13.69 -1.65 -7.54
N GLU A 280 14.84 -1.19 -8.04
CA GLU A 280 15.31 0.20 -8.01
C GLU A 280 14.30 1.14 -8.70
N GLU A 281 13.86 0.83 -9.92
CA GLU A 281 12.91 1.66 -10.68
C GLU A 281 11.51 1.80 -10.00
N ILE A 282 11.05 0.79 -9.26
CA ILE A 282 9.80 0.91 -8.47
C ILE A 282 10.04 1.56 -7.10
N TYR A 283 11.25 1.46 -6.55
CA TYR A 283 11.63 2.07 -5.28
C TYR A 283 11.75 3.58 -5.43
N ASP A 284 12.52 4.05 -6.42
CA ASP A 284 12.65 5.47 -6.72
C ASP A 284 11.28 6.08 -7.04
N PHE A 285 10.45 5.40 -7.84
CA PHE A 285 9.10 5.86 -8.16
C PHE A 285 8.14 5.90 -6.95
N ALA A 286 8.31 5.00 -5.98
CA ALA A 286 7.56 5.09 -4.72
C ALA A 286 8.04 6.29 -3.88
N ARG A 287 9.36 6.50 -3.80
CA ARG A 287 9.98 7.62 -3.07
C ARG A 287 9.64 8.99 -3.67
N GLU A 288 9.57 9.11 -5.00
CA GLU A 288 9.07 10.30 -5.72
C GLU A 288 7.64 10.68 -5.30
N LEU A 289 6.82 9.70 -4.92
CA LEU A 289 5.45 9.88 -4.44
C LEU A 289 5.34 9.94 -2.91
N GLY A 290 6.47 9.96 -2.18
CA GLY A 290 6.50 9.97 -0.72
C GLY A 290 6.03 8.66 -0.06
N LEU A 291 6.07 7.54 -0.79
CA LEU A 291 5.59 6.24 -0.33
C LEU A 291 6.74 5.25 -0.12
N THR A 292 6.63 4.41 0.91
CA THR A 292 7.45 3.20 1.04
C THR A 292 6.89 2.07 0.18
N LEU A 293 7.75 1.20 -0.34
CA LEU A 293 7.33 -0.02 -1.03
C LEU A 293 6.66 -1.00 -0.06
N ILE A 294 5.72 -1.81 -0.56
CA ILE A 294 5.15 -2.94 0.18
C ILE A 294 5.30 -4.25 -0.60
N PRO A 295 5.24 -5.43 0.05
CA PRO A 295 5.35 -6.74 -0.61
C PRO A 295 4.42 -6.94 -1.81
N ARG A 296 3.27 -6.25 -1.84
CA ARG A 296 2.34 -6.27 -2.98
C ARG A 296 2.90 -5.58 -4.23
N ASP A 297 3.61 -4.46 -4.09
CA ASP A 297 4.16 -3.72 -5.24
C ASP A 297 5.23 -4.57 -5.94
N VAL A 298 6.13 -5.16 -5.17
CA VAL A 298 7.18 -6.08 -5.65
C VAL A 298 6.55 -7.31 -6.32
N SER A 299 5.48 -7.86 -5.74
CA SER A 299 4.71 -8.96 -6.34
C SER A 299 4.02 -8.60 -7.65
N LEU A 300 3.65 -7.33 -7.85
CA LEU A 300 3.09 -6.83 -9.11
C LEU A 300 4.18 -6.51 -10.13
N ALA A 301 5.36 -6.07 -9.70
CA ALA A 301 6.51 -5.81 -10.57
C ALA A 301 6.98 -7.09 -11.28
N LEU A 302 6.95 -8.23 -10.59
CA LEU A 302 7.14 -9.58 -11.17
C LEU A 302 6.17 -9.90 -12.33
N ARG A 303 5.05 -9.19 -12.44
CA ARG A 303 4.02 -9.32 -13.50
C ARG A 303 4.06 -8.16 -14.52
N GLY A 304 5.05 -7.28 -14.40
CA GLY A 304 5.28 -6.10 -15.24
C GLY A 304 5.37 -4.80 -14.42
N ILE A 305 6.44 -4.03 -14.64
CA ILE A 305 6.77 -2.77 -13.93
C ILE A 305 5.59 -1.78 -13.95
N LYS A 306 4.92 -1.64 -15.10
CA LYS A 306 3.73 -0.77 -15.25
C LYS A 306 2.64 -1.09 -14.22
N LYS A 307 2.39 -2.37 -13.91
CA LYS A 307 1.38 -2.78 -12.92
C LYS A 307 1.77 -2.42 -11.48
N ALA A 308 3.06 -2.44 -11.16
CA ALA A 308 3.56 -1.94 -9.88
C ALA A 308 3.42 -0.41 -9.80
N LYS A 309 3.89 0.33 -10.82
CA LYS A 309 3.76 1.79 -10.87
C LYS A 309 2.30 2.25 -10.83
N ASP A 310 1.38 1.56 -11.52
CA ASP A 310 -0.05 1.88 -11.46
C ASP A 310 -0.65 1.59 -10.06
N HIS A 311 -0.23 0.52 -9.38
CA HIS A 311 -0.66 0.26 -7.99
C HIS A 311 -0.07 1.27 -6.99
N ILE A 312 1.20 1.65 -7.14
CA ILE A 312 1.86 2.69 -6.33
C ILE A 312 1.14 4.04 -6.54
N ARG A 313 0.76 4.39 -7.79
CA ARG A 313 -0.08 5.57 -8.09
C ARG A 313 -1.45 5.49 -7.42
N GLU A 314 -2.12 4.34 -7.43
CA GLU A 314 -3.40 4.16 -6.73
C GLU A 314 -3.24 4.30 -5.20
N ARG A 315 -2.12 3.82 -4.61
CA ARG A 315 -1.79 4.07 -3.20
C ARG A 315 -1.54 5.55 -2.92
N GLY A 316 -0.88 6.25 -3.85
CA GLY A 316 -0.69 7.71 -3.84
C GLY A 316 -1.96 8.52 -4.15
N GLY A 317 -3.12 7.87 -4.32
CA GLY A 317 -4.40 8.52 -4.54
C GLY A 317 -4.72 8.88 -5.99
N HIS A 318 -3.87 8.54 -6.97
CA HIS A 318 -4.15 8.81 -8.38
C HIS A 318 -5.01 7.70 -9.01
N LEU A 319 -6.13 8.08 -9.65
CA LEU A 319 -6.97 7.14 -10.40
C LEU A 319 -6.33 6.82 -11.75
N MET A 320 -6.27 5.53 -12.10
CA MET A 320 -5.64 5.04 -13.33
C MET A 320 -6.60 4.18 -14.17
N GLY A 321 -6.35 4.13 -15.49
CA GLY A 321 -7.12 3.35 -16.46
C GLY A 321 -8.63 3.61 -16.38
N ALA A 322 -9.41 2.53 -16.32
CA ALA A 322 -10.88 2.56 -16.30
C ALA A 322 -11.51 3.40 -15.17
N ARG A 323 -10.78 3.67 -14.06
CA ARG A 323 -11.26 4.59 -13.01
C ARG A 323 -11.15 6.06 -13.44
N ARG A 324 -10.07 6.42 -14.14
CA ARG A 324 -9.87 7.78 -14.68
C ARG A 324 -10.82 8.06 -15.84
N GLU A 325 -11.04 7.08 -16.71
CA GLU A 325 -12.06 7.14 -17.78
C GLU A 325 -13.46 7.37 -17.19
N PHE A 326 -13.82 6.62 -16.14
CA PHE A 326 -15.11 6.79 -15.47
C PHE A 326 -15.23 8.13 -14.72
N GLN A 327 -14.16 8.64 -14.10
CA GLN A 327 -14.14 10.00 -13.55
C GLN A 327 -14.42 11.05 -14.64
N GLY A 328 -13.78 10.93 -15.81
CA GLY A 328 -14.03 11.81 -16.96
C GLY A 328 -15.49 11.77 -17.40
N GLN A 329 -16.05 10.57 -17.56
CA GLN A 329 -17.47 10.39 -17.90
C GLN A 329 -18.42 11.05 -16.88
N LEU A 330 -18.12 10.98 -15.58
CA LEU A 330 -18.95 11.63 -14.55
C LEU A 330 -18.87 13.17 -14.64
N ILE A 331 -17.67 13.73 -14.91
CA ILE A 331 -17.47 15.16 -15.12
C ILE A 331 -18.24 15.65 -16.36
N GLU A 332 -18.21 14.90 -17.47
CA GLU A 332 -19.00 15.20 -18.68
C GLU A 332 -20.52 15.17 -18.42
N LEU A 333 -20.98 14.31 -17.50
CA LEU A 333 -22.39 14.29 -17.06
C LEU A 333 -22.74 15.46 -16.13
N GLY A 334 -21.75 16.18 -15.63
CA GLY A 334 -21.91 17.38 -14.81
C GLY A 334 -21.76 17.15 -13.30
N PHE A 335 -21.06 16.10 -12.88
CA PHE A 335 -20.59 15.95 -11.49
C PHE A 335 -19.49 16.98 -11.19
N SER A 336 -19.38 17.39 -9.93
CA SER A 336 -18.18 18.08 -9.44
C SER A 336 -16.94 17.18 -9.56
N THR A 337 -15.77 17.79 -9.74
CA THR A 337 -14.48 17.08 -9.88
C THR A 337 -14.15 16.23 -8.66
N GLU A 338 -14.50 16.70 -7.46
CA GLU A 338 -14.31 16.01 -6.19
C GLU A 338 -15.22 14.77 -6.07
N ASN A 339 -16.53 14.92 -6.25
CA ASN A 339 -17.45 13.78 -6.17
C ASN A 339 -17.20 12.77 -7.30
N ALA A 340 -16.89 13.22 -8.52
CA ALA A 340 -16.49 12.33 -9.61
C ALA A 340 -15.27 11.49 -9.23
N TYR A 341 -14.27 12.09 -8.56
CA TYR A 341 -13.13 11.37 -8.02
C TYR A 341 -13.54 10.37 -6.92
N GLN A 342 -14.33 10.79 -5.92
CA GLN A 342 -14.78 9.92 -4.83
C GLN A 342 -15.57 8.71 -5.37
N VAL A 343 -16.54 8.96 -6.25
CA VAL A 343 -17.34 7.90 -6.90
C VAL A 343 -16.44 6.96 -7.71
N ALA A 344 -15.53 7.48 -8.53
CA ALA A 344 -14.63 6.65 -9.33
C ALA A 344 -13.58 5.86 -8.51
N ARG A 345 -13.19 6.36 -7.33
CA ARG A 345 -12.31 5.67 -6.39
C ARG A 345 -13.02 4.47 -5.73
N HIS A 346 -14.24 4.69 -5.24
CA HIS A 346 -14.96 3.75 -4.39
C HIS A 346 -15.94 2.82 -5.13
N ALA A 347 -16.42 3.19 -6.33
CA ALA A 347 -17.30 2.33 -7.11
C ALA A 347 -16.58 1.04 -7.57
N LYS A 348 -17.30 -0.09 -7.48
CA LYS A 348 -16.87 -1.34 -8.14
C LYS A 348 -17.11 -1.19 -9.64
N ARG A 349 -16.13 -1.58 -10.47
CA ARG A 349 -16.18 -1.45 -11.95
C ARG A 349 -17.49 -1.95 -12.59
N ALA A 350 -18.09 -3.00 -12.04
CA ALA A 350 -19.37 -3.55 -12.49
C ALA A 350 -20.54 -2.55 -12.40
N ASN A 351 -20.48 -1.56 -11.51
CA ASN A 351 -21.58 -0.64 -11.20
C ASN A 351 -21.43 0.72 -11.91
N ASN A 352 -20.31 0.98 -12.58
CA ASN A 352 -20.02 2.27 -13.22
C ASN A 352 -21.16 2.72 -14.16
N HIS A 353 -21.63 1.80 -15.01
CA HIS A 353 -22.76 2.05 -15.92
C HIS A 353 -24.05 2.36 -15.15
N GLN A 354 -24.35 1.62 -14.08
CA GLN A 354 -25.57 1.82 -13.28
C GLN A 354 -25.63 3.21 -12.64
N ILE A 355 -24.50 3.76 -12.18
CA ILE A 355 -24.43 5.11 -11.62
C ILE A 355 -24.65 6.17 -12.72
N ALA A 356 -23.91 6.06 -13.82
CA ALA A 356 -24.01 7.01 -14.94
C ALA A 356 -25.41 7.01 -15.57
N ASP A 357 -25.99 5.84 -15.78
CA ASP A 357 -27.32 5.69 -16.38
C ASP A 357 -28.44 6.07 -15.42
N ALA A 358 -28.34 5.76 -14.12
CA ALA A 358 -29.30 6.26 -13.14
C ALA A 358 -29.31 7.81 -13.09
N PHE A 359 -28.13 8.45 -13.10
CA PHE A 359 -28.03 9.91 -13.14
C PHE A 359 -28.65 10.51 -14.41
N ARG A 360 -28.33 9.94 -15.59
CA ARG A 360 -28.96 10.32 -16.88
C ARG A 360 -30.49 10.16 -16.84
N THR A 361 -30.99 9.04 -16.32
CA THR A 361 -32.42 8.76 -16.22
C THR A 361 -33.11 9.77 -15.30
N CYS A 362 -32.53 10.11 -14.14
CA CYS A 362 -33.10 11.12 -13.25
C CYS A 362 -33.23 12.50 -13.93
N LEU A 363 -32.20 12.92 -14.67
CA LEU A 363 -32.23 14.17 -15.44
C LEU A 363 -33.23 14.13 -16.61
N LYS A 364 -33.43 12.97 -17.24
CA LYS A 364 -34.47 12.79 -18.27
C LYS A 364 -35.87 12.83 -17.66
N VAL A 365 -36.11 12.14 -16.56
CA VAL A 365 -37.41 12.13 -15.85
C VAL A 365 -37.83 13.55 -15.44
N ALA A 366 -36.90 14.36 -14.92
CA ALA A 366 -37.18 15.77 -14.61
C ALA A 366 -37.56 16.62 -15.85
N GLN A 367 -37.08 16.25 -17.04
CA GLN A 367 -37.44 16.88 -18.31
C GLN A 367 -38.81 16.40 -18.81
N ASP A 368 -39.01 15.08 -18.87
CA ASP A 368 -40.22 14.45 -19.40
C ASP A 368 -41.47 14.74 -18.53
N GLU A 369 -41.28 14.92 -17.22
CA GLU A 369 -42.33 15.15 -16.22
C GLU A 369 -42.31 16.60 -15.67
N ILE A 370 -41.75 17.56 -16.42
CA ILE A 370 -41.57 18.96 -15.98
C ILE A 370 -42.89 19.68 -15.64
N TYR A 371 -44.00 19.34 -16.29
CA TYR A 371 -45.33 19.88 -15.96
C TYR A 371 -45.78 19.46 -14.56
N TRP A 372 -45.33 18.30 -14.08
CA TRP A 372 -45.65 17.80 -12.75
C TRP A 372 -44.76 18.46 -11.69
N TYR A 373 -43.44 18.33 -11.85
CA TYR A 373 -42.49 18.78 -10.83
C TYR A 373 -42.12 20.26 -10.89
N ARG A 374 -42.31 20.92 -12.05
CA ARG A 374 -41.86 22.29 -12.35
C ARG A 374 -40.35 22.49 -12.14
N VAL A 375 -39.54 21.43 -12.26
CA VAL A 375 -38.08 21.47 -12.13
C VAL A 375 -37.43 21.26 -13.51
N PRO A 376 -36.74 22.26 -14.09
CA PRO A 376 -36.04 22.07 -15.36
C PRO A 376 -34.79 21.19 -15.17
N ARG A 377 -34.45 20.39 -16.18
CA ARG A 377 -33.22 19.56 -16.24
C ARG A 377 -31.91 20.33 -16.02
N GLN A 378 -31.94 21.65 -16.25
CA GLN A 378 -30.80 22.55 -16.03
C GLN A 378 -30.65 23.02 -14.57
N SER A 379 -31.56 22.64 -13.66
CA SER A 379 -31.50 22.96 -12.23
C SER A 379 -30.20 22.43 -11.60
N GLN A 380 -29.30 23.33 -11.25
CA GLN A 380 -28.04 23.00 -10.55
C GLN A 380 -28.31 22.32 -9.21
N LYS A 381 -29.34 22.77 -8.47
CA LYS A 381 -29.75 22.15 -7.21
C LYS A 381 -30.16 20.69 -7.39
N LEU A 382 -30.99 20.39 -8.40
CA LEU A 382 -31.40 19.01 -8.68
C LEU A 382 -30.19 18.13 -9.03
N LYS A 383 -29.25 18.64 -9.83
CA LYS A 383 -28.01 17.91 -10.16
C LYS A 383 -27.21 17.59 -8.90
N ALA A 384 -26.95 18.59 -8.05
CA ALA A 384 -26.24 18.40 -6.79
C ALA A 384 -26.94 17.41 -5.85
N ASP A 385 -28.27 17.51 -5.71
CA ASP A 385 -29.05 16.61 -4.86
C ASP A 385 -28.99 15.14 -5.36
N ILE A 386 -29.05 14.90 -6.69
CA ILE A 386 -28.91 13.56 -7.29
C ILE A 386 -27.45 13.06 -7.18
N GLU A 387 -26.47 13.92 -7.44
CA GLU A 387 -25.03 13.64 -7.30
C GLU A 387 -24.70 13.19 -5.86
N GLU A 388 -25.25 13.87 -4.85
CA GLU A 388 -25.11 13.49 -3.45
C GLU A 388 -25.69 12.08 -3.15
N GLN A 389 -26.84 11.72 -3.77
CA GLN A 389 -27.35 10.35 -3.66
C GLN A 389 -26.46 9.32 -4.36
N CYS A 390 -25.82 9.69 -5.47
CA CYS A 390 -24.87 8.82 -6.17
C CYS A 390 -23.63 8.53 -5.32
N CYS A 391 -23.07 9.56 -4.66
CA CYS A 391 -21.98 9.40 -3.71
C CYS A 391 -22.37 8.51 -2.52
N LYS A 392 -23.57 8.70 -1.95
CA LYS A 392 -24.06 7.94 -0.79
C LYS A 392 -24.38 6.47 -1.09
N HIS A 393 -24.82 6.13 -2.31
CA HIS A 393 -25.41 4.83 -2.62
C HIS A 393 -24.75 4.06 -3.78
N LEU A 394 -23.44 4.22 -3.99
CA LEU A 394 -22.64 3.67 -5.11
C LEU A 394 -23.08 2.33 -5.76
N SER A 395 -23.49 1.32 -4.97
CA SER A 395 -23.93 0.01 -5.48
C SER A 395 -25.44 -0.18 -5.62
N THR A 396 -26.23 0.75 -5.11
CA THR A 396 -27.71 0.67 -5.04
C THR A 396 -28.36 2.00 -5.44
N VAL A 397 -27.66 2.85 -6.20
CA VAL A 397 -28.12 4.18 -6.65
C VAL A 397 -29.50 4.09 -7.31
N ARG A 398 -29.68 3.14 -8.24
CA ARG A 398 -30.96 2.90 -8.93
C ARG A 398 -32.09 2.57 -7.95
N ILE A 399 -31.87 1.60 -7.07
CA ILE A 399 -32.85 1.17 -6.05
C ILE A 399 -33.23 2.33 -5.13
N HIS A 400 -32.27 3.17 -4.75
CA HIS A 400 -32.53 4.30 -3.88
C HIS A 400 -33.29 5.44 -4.58
N LEU A 401 -32.94 5.77 -5.82
CA LEU A 401 -33.56 6.87 -6.56
C LEU A 401 -34.97 6.50 -7.06
N PHE A 402 -35.15 5.30 -7.60
CA PHE A 402 -36.40 4.85 -8.21
C PHE A 402 -37.22 4.00 -7.24
N ASP A 403 -36.82 2.75 -6.95
CA ASP A 403 -37.60 1.79 -6.17
C ASP A 403 -37.94 2.25 -4.74
N ARG A 404 -37.12 3.11 -4.14
CA ARG A 404 -37.35 3.75 -2.82
C ARG A 404 -37.86 5.20 -2.92
N GLY A 405 -38.24 5.65 -4.11
CA GLY A 405 -38.90 6.93 -4.36
C GLY A 405 -38.09 8.20 -4.02
N ARG A 406 -36.76 8.13 -3.83
CA ARG A 406 -35.99 9.33 -3.45
C ARG A 406 -35.98 10.40 -4.54
N LEU A 407 -35.98 10.02 -5.82
CA LEU A 407 -36.05 10.98 -6.92
C LEU A 407 -37.34 11.82 -6.84
N ASN A 408 -38.49 11.16 -6.65
CA ASN A 408 -39.78 11.82 -6.46
C ASN A 408 -39.70 12.81 -5.27
N LYS A 409 -39.16 12.38 -4.13
CA LYS A 409 -38.98 13.24 -2.95
C LYS A 409 -38.11 14.49 -3.23
N LEU A 410 -36.98 14.34 -3.92
CA LEU A 410 -36.10 15.46 -4.29
C LEU A 410 -36.81 16.45 -5.22
N LEU A 411 -37.47 15.95 -6.26
CA LEU A 411 -38.20 16.78 -7.23
C LEU A 411 -39.35 17.54 -6.54
N LEU A 412 -40.13 16.88 -5.67
CA LEU A 412 -41.16 17.53 -4.86
C LEU A 412 -40.59 18.61 -3.92
N GLN A 413 -39.44 18.38 -3.29
CA GLN A 413 -38.81 19.35 -2.39
C GLN A 413 -38.36 20.62 -3.14
N ILE A 414 -37.84 20.50 -4.35
CA ILE A 414 -37.45 21.65 -5.19
C ILE A 414 -38.70 22.40 -5.68
N GLY A 415 -39.70 21.68 -6.21
CA GLY A 415 -40.97 22.24 -6.68
C GLY A 415 -41.82 22.93 -5.59
N LYS A 416 -41.67 22.54 -4.32
CA LYS A 416 -42.44 23.10 -3.19
C LYS A 416 -42.36 24.63 -3.07
N SER A 417 -41.23 25.22 -3.46
CA SER A 417 -41.04 26.69 -3.45
C SER A 417 -41.99 27.42 -4.42
N LEU A 418 -42.24 26.83 -5.59
CA LEU A 418 -43.16 27.36 -6.61
C LEU A 418 -44.61 27.25 -6.15
N ILE A 419 -44.99 26.11 -5.56
CA ILE A 419 -46.32 25.89 -4.98
C ILE A 419 -46.59 26.93 -3.88
N ARG A 420 -45.62 27.19 -3.00
CA ARG A 420 -45.73 28.24 -1.96
C ARG A 420 -45.96 29.62 -2.58
N ARG A 421 -45.19 30.02 -3.61
CA ARG A 421 -45.39 31.30 -4.31
C ARG A 421 -46.80 31.41 -4.91
N TYR A 422 -47.30 30.32 -5.50
CA TYR A 422 -48.64 30.30 -6.10
C TYR A 422 -49.77 30.39 -5.07
N LEU A 423 -49.66 29.68 -3.94
CA LEU A 423 -50.63 29.76 -2.83
C LEU A 423 -50.69 31.17 -2.23
N ILE A 424 -49.54 31.81 -2.01
CA ILE A 424 -49.45 33.19 -1.50
C ILE A 424 -50.10 34.17 -2.50
N ARG A 425 -49.88 33.99 -3.81
CA ARG A 425 -50.46 34.85 -4.86
C ARG A 425 -51.99 34.82 -4.88
N HIS A 426 -52.61 33.67 -4.61
CA HIS A 426 -54.08 33.51 -4.68
C HIS A 426 -54.82 33.73 -3.36
N TYR A 427 -54.20 33.43 -2.22
CA TYR A 427 -54.86 33.46 -0.92
C TYR A 427 -54.19 34.39 0.13
N GLY A 428 -53.10 35.07 -0.24
CA GLY A 428 -52.32 35.94 0.64
C GLY A 428 -51.26 35.22 1.48
N GLU A 429 -50.39 36.00 2.12
CA GLU A 429 -49.24 35.48 2.87
C GLU A 429 -49.62 34.73 4.15
N SER A 430 -50.77 35.08 4.75
CA SER A 430 -51.34 34.44 5.95
C SER A 430 -51.54 32.93 5.80
N VAL A 431 -51.70 32.43 4.57
CA VAL A 431 -51.83 30.98 4.28
C VAL A 431 -50.63 30.16 4.73
N VAL A 432 -49.43 30.75 4.78
CA VAL A 432 -48.23 30.06 5.28
C VAL A 432 -48.32 29.76 6.78
N GLY A 433 -49.03 30.60 7.55
CA GLY A 433 -49.24 30.43 8.98
C GLY A 433 -50.35 29.45 9.36
N LEU A 434 -51.12 28.94 8.39
CA LEU A 434 -52.20 28.00 8.68
C LEU A 434 -51.65 26.63 9.11
N HIS A 435 -52.23 26.05 10.16
CA HIS A 435 -51.87 24.70 10.63
C HIS A 435 -52.01 23.62 9.52
N CYS A 436 -52.90 23.83 8.55
CA CYS A 436 -53.08 22.94 7.40
C CYS A 436 -52.12 23.21 6.21
N PHE A 437 -51.22 24.21 6.28
CA PHE A 437 -50.35 24.63 5.17
C PHE A 437 -49.52 23.49 4.59
N PHE A 438 -49.07 22.54 5.42
CA PHE A 438 -48.32 21.37 4.93
C PHE A 438 -49.13 20.47 3.98
N ARG A 439 -50.47 20.45 4.10
CA ARG A 439 -51.38 19.72 3.19
C ARG A 439 -51.62 20.51 1.90
N LEU A 440 -51.69 21.85 2.00
CA LEU A 440 -51.84 22.75 0.85
C LEU A 440 -50.58 22.81 -0.02
N ALA A 441 -49.39 22.79 0.59
CA ALA A 441 -48.09 22.80 -0.07
C ALA A 441 -47.73 21.44 -0.71
N THR A 442 -48.73 20.79 -1.33
CA THR A 442 -48.60 19.54 -2.08
C THR A 442 -48.98 19.76 -3.54
N VAL A 443 -48.32 19.01 -4.43
CA VAL A 443 -48.48 19.11 -5.88
C VAL A 443 -49.93 18.83 -6.32
N HIS A 444 -50.60 17.85 -5.70
CA HIS A 444 -52.02 17.55 -5.95
C HIS A 444 -52.97 18.72 -5.65
N GLN A 445 -52.72 19.49 -4.57
CA GLN A 445 -53.58 20.62 -4.22
C GLN A 445 -53.35 21.83 -5.15
N TYR A 446 -52.11 22.00 -5.63
CA TYR A 446 -51.79 22.97 -6.67
C TYR A 446 -52.62 22.75 -7.96
N TYR A 447 -52.87 21.51 -8.38
CA TYR A 447 -53.69 21.25 -9.57
C TYR A 447 -55.18 21.45 -9.38
N LYS A 448 -55.73 21.10 -8.22
CA LYS A 448 -57.12 21.44 -7.91
C LYS A 448 -57.30 22.96 -7.95
N LEU A 449 -56.38 23.71 -7.36
CA LEU A 449 -56.39 25.17 -7.40
C LEU A 449 -56.30 25.72 -8.85
N LYS A 450 -55.38 25.18 -9.67
CA LYS A 450 -55.27 25.52 -11.10
C LYS A 450 -56.55 25.20 -11.88
N PHE A 451 -57.17 24.05 -11.62
CA PHE A 451 -58.45 23.68 -12.22
C PHE A 451 -59.53 24.72 -11.92
N PHE A 452 -59.76 25.03 -10.64
CA PHE A 452 -60.77 26.01 -10.26
C PHE A 452 -60.48 27.40 -10.86
N HIS A 453 -59.23 27.84 -10.87
CA HIS A 453 -58.82 29.11 -11.47
C HIS A 453 -59.12 29.24 -12.98
N TYR A 454 -59.06 28.14 -13.75
CA TYR A 454 -59.32 28.17 -15.20
C TYR A 454 -60.76 27.81 -15.60
N HIS A 455 -61.49 27.07 -14.75
CA HIS A 455 -62.80 26.50 -15.09
C HIS A 455 -63.98 27.09 -14.32
N MET A 456 -63.75 27.73 -13.16
CA MET A 456 -64.78 28.36 -12.34
C MET A 456 -64.54 29.87 -12.21
N ALA A 457 -65.61 30.64 -12.00
CA ALA A 457 -65.50 32.08 -11.74
C ALA A 457 -64.98 32.39 -10.33
N GLU A 458 -65.36 31.56 -9.35
CA GLU A 458 -64.92 31.65 -7.96
C GLU A 458 -64.01 30.48 -7.60
N VAL A 459 -62.94 30.78 -6.88
CA VAL A 459 -61.98 29.78 -6.38
C VAL A 459 -62.44 29.33 -4.98
N PRO A 460 -62.56 28.02 -4.70
CA PRO A 460 -63.03 27.55 -3.40
C PRO A 460 -62.10 27.97 -2.27
N SER A 461 -62.66 28.09 -1.07
CA SER A 461 -61.91 28.40 0.13
C SER A 461 -60.87 27.31 0.43
N VAL A 462 -59.85 27.69 1.21
CA VAL A 462 -58.82 26.76 1.71
C VAL A 462 -59.42 25.52 2.40
N SER A 463 -60.57 25.68 3.08
CA SER A 463 -61.29 24.60 3.76
C SER A 463 -61.91 23.61 2.76
N GLU A 464 -62.50 24.11 1.69
CA GLU A 464 -63.16 23.29 0.65
C GLU A 464 -62.13 22.58 -0.24
N LEU A 465 -61.07 23.28 -0.66
CA LEU A 465 -60.00 22.73 -1.49
C LEU A 465 -59.36 21.47 -0.86
N ILE A 466 -59.16 21.47 0.47
CA ILE A 466 -58.63 20.33 1.22
C ILE A 466 -59.64 19.17 1.29
N LYS A 467 -60.95 19.46 1.36
CA LYS A 467 -62.02 18.45 1.50
C LYS A 467 -62.29 17.67 0.21
N VAL A 468 -62.10 18.27 -0.96
CA VAL A 468 -62.27 17.58 -2.26
C VAL A 468 -61.31 16.38 -2.31
N SER A 469 -61.81 15.14 -2.38
CA SER A 469 -60.96 13.95 -2.50
C SER A 469 -60.43 13.77 -3.94
N ARG A 470 -59.51 12.83 -4.18
CA ARG A 470 -59.08 12.48 -5.55
C ARG A 470 -60.22 11.86 -6.35
N LYS A 471 -60.99 10.94 -5.73
CA LYS A 471 -62.12 10.25 -6.33
C LYS A 471 -63.22 11.22 -6.79
N ASP A 472 -63.57 12.19 -5.95
CA ASP A 472 -64.64 13.16 -6.24
C ASP A 472 -64.19 14.23 -7.25
N PHE A 473 -62.87 14.40 -7.44
CA PHE A 473 -62.29 15.32 -8.41
C PHE A 473 -62.30 14.76 -9.84
N VAL A 474 -62.24 13.43 -10.03
CA VAL A 474 -62.26 12.78 -11.35
C VAL A 474 -63.37 13.27 -12.29
N PRO A 475 -64.67 13.31 -11.90
CA PRO A 475 -65.73 13.80 -12.80
C PRO A 475 -65.53 15.27 -13.19
N LEU A 476 -65.12 16.12 -12.24
CA LEU A 476 -64.85 17.55 -12.48
C LEU A 476 -63.71 17.73 -13.49
N VAL A 477 -62.62 16.97 -13.36
CA VAL A 477 -61.48 17.02 -14.30
C VAL A 477 -61.91 16.67 -15.72
N LYS A 478 -62.69 15.59 -15.89
CA LYS A 478 -63.20 15.17 -17.21
C LYS A 478 -64.15 16.19 -17.81
N GLU A 479 -65.03 16.79 -17.01
CA GLU A 479 -65.92 17.85 -17.46
C GLU A 479 -65.14 19.10 -17.88
N GLY A 480 -64.22 19.58 -17.04
CA GLY A 480 -63.40 20.75 -17.31
C GLY A 480 -62.49 20.59 -18.52
N TYR A 481 -61.94 19.39 -18.77
CA TYR A 481 -61.22 19.05 -19.99
C TYR A 481 -62.11 19.19 -21.24
N ASN A 482 -63.30 18.58 -21.23
CA ASN A 482 -64.25 18.70 -22.34
C ASN A 482 -64.70 20.15 -22.58
N ASN A 483 -64.94 20.91 -21.50
CA ASN A 483 -65.28 22.32 -21.57
C ASN A 483 -64.11 23.17 -22.09
N PHE A 484 -62.86 22.81 -21.77
CA PHE A 484 -61.65 23.45 -22.32
C PHE A 484 -61.56 23.27 -23.84
N LEU A 485 -61.71 22.02 -24.31
CA LEU A 485 -61.65 21.70 -25.74
C LEU A 485 -62.76 22.43 -26.51
N LYS A 486 -64.00 22.45 -25.99
CA LYS A 486 -65.12 23.21 -26.57
C LYS A 486 -64.81 24.72 -26.63
N LYS A 487 -64.38 25.32 -25.51
CA LYS A 487 -64.09 26.77 -25.40
C LYS A 487 -62.96 27.22 -26.33
N LYS A 488 -61.93 26.37 -26.52
CA LYS A 488 -60.78 26.63 -27.39
C LYS A 488 -60.94 26.09 -28.83
N ARG A 489 -62.06 25.42 -29.14
CA ARG A 489 -62.33 24.74 -30.43
C ARG A 489 -61.21 23.77 -30.85
N LEU A 490 -60.79 22.91 -29.93
CA LEU A 490 -59.70 21.95 -30.09
C LEU A 490 -60.20 20.52 -30.30
N VAL A 491 -59.51 19.78 -31.15
CA VAL A 491 -59.70 18.34 -31.38
C VAL A 491 -58.37 17.64 -31.11
N VAL A 492 -58.30 16.80 -30.07
CA VAL A 492 -57.07 16.04 -29.76
C VAL A 492 -56.97 14.85 -30.70
N PRO A 493 -55.86 14.69 -31.46
CA PRO A 493 -55.66 13.52 -32.31
C PRO A 493 -55.68 12.22 -31.50
N LYS A 494 -56.40 11.20 -31.98
CA LYS A 494 -56.53 9.90 -31.30
C LYS A 494 -55.18 9.27 -30.96
N THR A 495 -54.23 9.34 -31.90
CA THR A 495 -52.83 8.88 -31.73
C THR A 495 -52.09 9.59 -30.59
N LEU A 496 -52.36 10.88 -30.36
CA LEU A 496 -51.76 11.65 -29.27
C LEU A 496 -52.41 11.28 -27.92
N PHE A 497 -53.71 11.04 -27.91
CA PHE A 497 -54.43 10.58 -26.71
C PHE A 497 -53.92 9.20 -26.25
N GLU A 498 -53.86 8.23 -27.17
CA GLU A 498 -53.35 6.87 -26.92
C GLU A 498 -51.88 6.89 -26.41
N LYS A 499 -51.03 7.76 -26.97
CA LYS A 499 -49.65 7.96 -26.48
C LYS A 499 -49.59 8.44 -25.03
N VAL A 500 -50.45 9.39 -24.63
CA VAL A 500 -50.49 9.95 -23.27
C VAL A 500 -51.13 8.99 -22.27
N GLU A 501 -52.12 8.20 -22.70
CA GLU A 501 -52.75 7.15 -21.91
C GLU A 501 -51.78 5.99 -21.62
N ALA A 502 -51.05 5.52 -22.63
CA ALA A 502 -50.08 4.43 -22.50
C ALA A 502 -48.82 4.80 -21.68
N TYR A 503 -48.51 6.09 -21.55
CA TYR A 503 -47.36 6.55 -20.78
C TYR A 503 -47.62 6.47 -19.27
N LYS A 504 -46.74 5.75 -18.58
CA LYS A 504 -46.67 5.68 -17.12
C LYS A 504 -45.42 6.37 -16.61
N SER A 505 -45.58 7.17 -15.56
CA SER A 505 -44.49 7.83 -14.87
C SER A 505 -43.46 6.86 -14.28
N VAL A 506 -42.18 7.24 -14.38
CA VAL A 506 -41.04 6.50 -13.79
C VAL A 506 -40.89 6.78 -12.29
N THR A 507 -41.50 7.85 -11.78
CA THR A 507 -41.50 8.24 -10.36
C THR A 507 -42.74 7.79 -9.60
N GLU A 508 -43.65 7.08 -10.28
CA GLU A 508 -44.91 6.55 -9.74
C GLU A 508 -45.76 7.63 -9.06
N TRP A 509 -45.77 8.87 -9.60
CA TRP A 509 -46.64 9.93 -9.07
C TRP A 509 -48.13 9.71 -9.40
N GLU A 510 -48.42 8.87 -10.39
CA GLU A 510 -49.77 8.56 -10.86
C GLU A 510 -50.51 7.67 -9.85
N ASP A 511 -51.61 8.17 -9.28
CA ASP A 511 -52.50 7.38 -8.41
C ASP A 511 -53.60 6.68 -9.24
N PRO A 512 -54.35 5.71 -8.68
CA PRO A 512 -55.43 5.02 -9.40
C PRO A 512 -56.59 5.91 -9.87
N TYR A 513 -56.56 7.21 -9.54
CA TYR A 513 -57.55 8.21 -9.94
C TYR A 513 -56.99 9.23 -10.95
N THR A 514 -55.69 9.17 -11.29
CA THR A 514 -55.08 10.00 -12.33
C THR A 514 -55.66 9.65 -13.69
N THR A 515 -56.22 10.65 -14.37
CA THR A 515 -56.86 10.46 -15.69
C THR A 515 -55.98 10.97 -16.83
N THR A 516 -56.20 10.45 -18.05
CA THR A 516 -55.53 10.95 -19.26
C THR A 516 -55.89 12.41 -19.52
N GLU A 517 -57.13 12.80 -19.23
CA GLU A 517 -57.63 14.18 -19.26
C GLU A 517 -56.86 15.09 -18.28
N GLU A 518 -56.54 14.62 -17.07
CA GLU A 518 -55.66 15.31 -16.12
C GLU A 518 -54.26 15.50 -16.73
N LYS A 519 -53.64 14.44 -17.28
CA LYS A 519 -52.31 14.51 -17.92
C LYS A 519 -52.26 15.58 -19.04
N PHE A 520 -53.32 15.74 -19.82
CA PHE A 520 -53.43 16.82 -20.82
C PHE A 520 -53.58 18.21 -20.18
N LEU A 521 -54.50 18.38 -19.23
CA LEU A 521 -54.71 19.66 -18.54
C LEU A 521 -53.43 20.15 -17.86
N LEU A 522 -52.65 19.28 -17.24
CA LEU A 522 -51.34 19.60 -16.65
C LEU A 522 -50.38 20.21 -17.67
N ARG A 523 -50.30 19.62 -18.87
CA ARG A 523 -49.44 20.09 -19.97
C ARG A 523 -49.98 21.40 -20.58
N PHE A 524 -51.30 21.56 -20.67
CA PHE A 524 -51.93 22.81 -21.09
C PHE A 524 -51.66 23.96 -20.10
N TRP A 525 -51.90 23.76 -18.81
CA TRP A 525 -51.66 24.77 -17.77
C TRP A 525 -50.17 25.12 -17.66
N PHE A 526 -49.27 24.15 -17.83
CA PHE A 526 -47.84 24.41 -17.88
C PHE A 526 -47.47 25.40 -19.00
N LEU A 527 -47.98 25.19 -20.21
CA LEU A 527 -47.72 26.08 -21.34
C LEU A 527 -48.40 27.45 -21.19
N MET A 528 -49.66 27.49 -20.73
CA MET A 528 -50.38 28.75 -20.53
C MET A 528 -49.80 29.60 -19.39
N ASP A 529 -49.23 28.99 -18.35
CA ASP A 529 -48.49 29.70 -17.31
C ASP A 529 -47.26 30.44 -17.86
N HIS A 530 -46.72 29.98 -18.99
CA HIS A 530 -45.60 30.60 -19.71
C HIS A 530 -46.08 31.29 -21.01
N GLY A 531 -47.26 31.92 -20.98
CA GLY A 531 -47.79 32.75 -22.06
C GLY A 531 -48.30 32.02 -23.32
N VAL A 532 -48.05 30.71 -23.47
CA VAL A 532 -48.41 29.99 -24.71
C VAL A 532 -49.90 29.65 -24.77
N SER A 533 -50.58 30.17 -25.79
CA SER A 533 -51.98 29.81 -26.09
C SER A 533 -52.07 28.41 -26.72
N ILE A 534 -52.92 27.55 -26.17
CA ILE A 534 -53.18 26.21 -26.70
C ILE A 534 -54.00 26.31 -27.98
N THR A 535 -53.43 25.87 -29.10
CA THR A 535 -54.03 25.92 -30.45
C THR A 535 -53.99 24.55 -31.13
N GLN A 536 -54.85 24.33 -32.14
CA GLN A 536 -54.88 23.08 -32.90
C GLN A 536 -53.53 22.77 -33.58
N GLY A 537 -52.81 23.79 -34.04
CA GLY A 537 -51.48 23.64 -34.63
C GLY A 537 -50.43 23.09 -33.65
N LEU A 538 -50.59 23.33 -32.34
CA LEU A 538 -49.72 22.77 -31.31
C LEU A 538 -50.01 21.28 -31.07
N LEU A 539 -51.30 20.90 -31.07
CA LEU A 539 -51.74 19.50 -30.97
C LEU A 539 -51.24 18.66 -32.15
N ASN A 540 -51.41 19.19 -33.37
CA ASN A 540 -51.00 18.52 -34.61
C ASN A 540 -49.48 18.34 -34.73
N LYS A 541 -48.68 19.17 -34.05
CA LYS A 541 -47.21 19.06 -33.98
C LYS A 541 -46.71 18.11 -32.89
N GLU A 542 -47.60 17.40 -32.21
CA GLU A 542 -47.31 16.47 -31.09
C GLU A 542 -46.46 17.06 -29.96
N VAL A 543 -46.47 18.39 -29.76
CA VAL A 543 -45.70 19.08 -28.70
C VAL A 543 -46.06 18.59 -27.30
N LEU A 544 -47.24 17.98 -27.15
CA LEU A 544 -47.76 17.42 -25.90
C LEU A 544 -47.55 15.91 -25.77
N ALA A 545 -46.82 15.26 -26.67
CA ALA A 545 -46.50 13.84 -26.55
C ALA A 545 -45.59 13.57 -25.32
N PRO A 546 -45.64 12.37 -24.72
CA PRO A 546 -44.68 12.00 -23.68
C PRO A 546 -43.23 12.05 -24.20
N GLY A 547 -42.32 12.58 -23.39
CA GLY A 547 -40.92 12.80 -23.81
C GLY A 547 -40.68 14.02 -24.70
N ALA A 548 -41.70 14.83 -25.03
CA ALA A 548 -41.53 16.09 -25.72
C ALA A 548 -40.90 17.15 -24.79
N ASP A 549 -39.86 17.85 -25.28
CA ASP A 549 -39.14 18.88 -24.53
C ASP A 549 -39.92 20.19 -24.46
N LEU A 550 -40.91 20.26 -23.56
CA LEU A 550 -41.73 21.47 -23.35
C LEU A 550 -40.89 22.70 -22.98
N TRP A 551 -39.77 22.54 -22.27
CA TRP A 551 -38.87 23.65 -21.92
C TRP A 551 -38.09 24.15 -23.14
N GLY A 552 -37.58 23.22 -23.96
CA GLY A 552 -36.96 23.54 -25.24
C GLY A 552 -37.92 24.15 -26.26
N PHE A 553 -39.22 23.83 -26.20
CA PHE A 553 -40.25 24.49 -26.98
C PHE A 553 -40.45 25.96 -26.56
N LEU A 554 -40.61 26.21 -25.25
CA LEU A 554 -40.77 27.57 -24.71
C LEU A 554 -39.58 28.48 -25.07
N LYS A 555 -38.35 28.01 -24.91
CA LYS A 555 -37.13 28.77 -25.27
C LYS A 555 -37.01 29.14 -26.75
N ARG A 556 -37.79 28.53 -27.65
CA ARG A 556 -37.82 28.84 -29.09
C ARG A 556 -38.87 29.90 -29.46
N GLN A 557 -39.64 30.42 -28.49
CA GLN A 557 -40.70 31.40 -28.73
C GLN A 557 -40.25 32.87 -28.56
N GLY A 558 -39.05 33.12 -28.00
CA GLY A 558 -38.54 34.48 -27.71
C GLY A 558 -38.38 34.73 -26.21
N GLU A 559 -37.80 35.88 -25.83
CA GLU A 559 -37.48 36.21 -24.42
C GLU A 559 -38.67 36.71 -23.59
N GLU A 560 -39.84 36.96 -24.19
CA GLU A 560 -41.06 37.41 -23.49
C GLU A 560 -41.76 36.25 -22.76
N CYS A 561 -41.20 35.82 -21.63
CA CYS A 561 -41.80 34.84 -20.71
C CYS A 561 -41.48 35.16 -19.24
N GLU A 562 -42.03 36.25 -18.70
CA GLU A 562 -42.00 36.54 -17.25
C GLU A 562 -43.13 35.80 -16.49
N SER A 563 -42.78 34.99 -15.47
CA SER A 563 -43.70 34.59 -14.38
C SER A 563 -43.00 34.02 -13.12
#